data_AF-A0A174TG94-F1
#
_entry.id   AF-A0A174TG94-F1
#
_cell.length_a   1.000
_cell.length_b   1.000
_cell.length_c   1.000
_cell.angle_alpha   90.00
_cell.angle_beta   90.00
_cell.angle_gamma   90.00
#
_symmetry.space_group_name_H-M   'P 1'
#
loop_
_entity.id
_entity.type
_entity.pdbx_description
1 polymer ?
#
loop_
_entity_poly.entity_id
_entity_poly.type
_entity_poly.pdbx_seq_one_letter_code
_entity_poly.pdbx_strand_id
1 'polypeptide(L)'
;MEKQSFIALVKRYYPWICSMEKAAFRIHDDVNQKYDHVLPYGFHLKMTVSYVSRYGYLVAETEADILILYASAFLHDTIEDARMTYNDVVKFLKEFKGGGFVLPEGVRQHLEDQVPEIVYALTNEKGRNRGERANDLYYQGIRQTKFASFIKMCDRLANIQYTMMFVFANRMLDVYRKEYPEFIRSISEGAVTQVPDVMKEEAERLLNSESYII
;
A
#
# COMPACT_ATOMS: atom_id res chain seq x y z
N MET A 1 17.08 -6.64 2.72
CA MET A 1 17.61 -8.01 2.50
C MET A 1 18.05 -8.21 1.04
N GLU A 2 18.79 -9.27 0.70
CA GLU A 2 19.11 -9.56 -0.71
C GLU A 2 17.86 -9.86 -1.53
N LYS A 3 17.81 -9.35 -2.78
CA LYS A 3 16.65 -9.50 -3.68
C LYS A 3 16.31 -10.97 -3.96
N GLN A 4 17.31 -11.83 -4.13
CA GLN A 4 17.06 -13.25 -4.40
C GLN A 4 16.45 -13.98 -3.20
N SER A 5 16.91 -13.67 -1.98
CA SER A 5 16.31 -14.21 -0.76
C SER A 5 14.88 -13.72 -0.57
N PHE A 6 14.59 -12.45 -0.84
CA PHE A 6 13.22 -11.93 -0.85
C PHE A 6 12.33 -12.70 -1.83
N ILE A 7 12.77 -12.89 -3.08
CA ILE A 7 12.02 -13.63 -4.10
C ILE A 7 11.77 -15.08 -3.66
N ALA A 8 12.76 -15.75 -3.07
CA ALA A 8 12.63 -17.12 -2.59
C ALA A 8 11.58 -17.23 -1.47
N LEU A 9 11.58 -16.28 -0.52
CA LEU A 9 10.60 -16.23 0.57
C LEU A 9 9.20 -15.88 0.08
N VAL A 10 9.08 -14.92 -0.85
CA VAL A 10 7.78 -14.61 -1.49
C VAL A 10 7.21 -15.86 -2.17
N LYS A 11 8.04 -16.64 -2.89
CA LYS A 11 7.62 -17.90 -3.50
C LYS A 11 7.17 -18.93 -2.45
N ARG A 12 7.90 -19.05 -1.34
CA ARG A 12 7.54 -19.95 -0.23
C ARG A 12 6.18 -19.58 0.37
N TYR A 13 5.91 -18.30 0.57
CA TYR A 13 4.67 -17.80 1.17
C TYR A 13 3.56 -17.47 0.17
N TYR A 14 3.77 -17.73 -1.12
CA TYR A 14 2.83 -17.41 -2.18
C TYR A 14 1.41 -17.94 -1.93
N PRO A 15 1.18 -19.17 -1.43
CA PRO A 15 -0.18 -19.64 -1.11
C PRO A 15 -0.90 -18.77 -0.06
N TRP A 16 -0.18 -18.30 0.95
CA TRP A 16 -0.71 -17.42 1.98
C TRP A 16 -1.01 -16.03 1.40
N ILE A 17 -0.08 -15.47 0.61
CA ILE A 17 -0.23 -14.16 -0.06
C ILE A 17 -1.44 -14.17 -1.00
N CYS A 18 -1.61 -15.22 -1.82
CA CYS A 18 -2.78 -15.38 -2.69
C CYS A 18 -4.09 -15.49 -1.91
N SER A 19 -4.06 -16.07 -0.71
CA SER A 19 -5.24 -16.15 0.14
C SER A 19 -5.60 -14.79 0.73
N MET A 20 -4.58 -13.98 1.08
CA MET A 20 -4.76 -12.62 1.57
C MET A 20 -5.33 -11.72 0.47
N GLU A 21 -4.79 -11.82 -0.75
CA GLU A 21 -5.32 -11.14 -1.94
C GLU A 21 -6.82 -11.38 -2.10
N LYS A 22 -7.24 -12.65 -2.14
CA LYS A 22 -8.66 -13.02 -2.30
C LYS A 22 -9.53 -12.52 -1.15
N ALA A 23 -9.00 -12.46 0.07
CA ALA A 23 -9.73 -11.97 1.22
C ALA A 23 -9.90 -10.44 1.15
N ALA A 24 -8.84 -9.70 0.84
CA ALA A 24 -8.90 -8.26 0.66
C ALA A 24 -9.85 -7.86 -0.48
N PHE A 25 -9.84 -8.58 -1.59
CA PHE A 25 -10.75 -8.30 -2.70
C PHE A 25 -12.20 -8.42 -2.28
N ARG A 26 -12.54 -9.49 -1.56
CA ARG A 26 -13.90 -9.71 -1.04
C ARG A 26 -14.34 -8.61 -0.08
N ILE A 27 -13.46 -8.13 0.81
CA ILE A 27 -13.77 -7.02 1.72
C ILE A 27 -14.27 -5.78 0.94
N HIS A 28 -13.60 -5.42 -0.15
CA HIS A 28 -14.00 -4.29 -1.00
C HIS A 28 -15.22 -4.61 -1.89
N ASP A 29 -15.33 -5.83 -2.40
CA ASP A 29 -16.47 -6.28 -3.21
C ASP A 29 -17.78 -6.29 -2.39
N ASP A 30 -17.73 -6.69 -1.11
CA ASP A 30 -18.88 -6.78 -0.20
C ASP A 30 -19.53 -5.41 0.09
N VAL A 31 -18.75 -4.32 -0.04
CA VAL A 31 -19.27 -2.94 0.04
C VAL A 31 -19.48 -2.31 -1.34
N ASN A 32 -19.32 -3.10 -2.41
CA ASN A 32 -19.40 -2.69 -3.82
C ASN A 32 -18.48 -1.51 -4.16
N GLN A 33 -17.29 -1.45 -3.56
CA GLN A 33 -16.31 -0.43 -3.89
C GLN A 33 -15.73 -0.65 -5.29
N LYS A 34 -15.63 0.44 -6.05
CA LYS A 34 -15.05 0.45 -7.40
C LYS A 34 -13.85 1.37 -7.45
N TYR A 35 -12.88 1.02 -8.30
CA TYR A 35 -11.80 1.89 -8.69
C TYR A 35 -12.18 2.62 -9.98
N ASP A 36 -12.05 3.95 -9.98
CA ASP A 36 -12.44 4.82 -11.10
C ASP A 36 -13.87 4.54 -11.61
N HIS A 37 -14.79 4.30 -10.67
CA HIS A 37 -16.21 4.00 -10.87
C HIS A 37 -16.56 2.70 -11.62
N VAL A 38 -15.64 2.09 -12.36
CA VAL A 38 -15.93 0.97 -13.26
C VAL A 38 -15.17 -0.31 -12.94
N LEU A 39 -13.93 -0.20 -12.44
CA LEU A 39 -13.10 -1.37 -12.18
C LEU A 39 -13.37 -1.94 -10.78
N PRO A 40 -13.26 -3.26 -10.56
CA PRO A 40 -13.22 -3.83 -9.22
C PRO A 40 -12.05 -3.24 -8.42
N TYR A 41 -12.27 -2.92 -7.15
CA TYR A 41 -11.21 -2.27 -6.34
C TYR A 41 -9.95 -3.13 -6.18
N GLY A 42 -10.09 -4.46 -6.26
CA GLY A 42 -8.95 -5.38 -6.28
C GLY A 42 -7.92 -5.10 -7.38
N PHE A 43 -8.29 -4.39 -8.45
CA PHE A 43 -7.35 -3.92 -9.46
C PHE A 43 -6.32 -2.94 -8.87
N HIS A 44 -6.76 -1.94 -8.10
CA HIS A 44 -5.89 -1.01 -7.37
C HIS A 44 -4.98 -1.74 -6.39
N LEU A 45 -5.56 -2.62 -5.57
CA LEU A 45 -4.79 -3.42 -4.60
C LEU A 45 -3.67 -4.24 -5.27
N LYS A 46 -3.95 -4.83 -6.44
CA LYS A 46 -2.94 -5.55 -7.24
C LYS A 46 -1.82 -4.62 -7.73
N MET A 47 -2.16 -3.43 -8.22
CA MET A 47 -1.16 -2.45 -8.63
C MET A 47 -0.28 -2.03 -7.45
N THR A 48 -0.88 -1.72 -6.30
CA THR A 48 -0.14 -1.35 -5.07
C THR A 48 0.79 -2.48 -4.62
N VAL A 49 0.30 -3.72 -4.55
CA VAL A 49 1.11 -4.90 -4.17
C VAL A 49 2.22 -5.19 -5.18
N SER A 50 2.04 -4.88 -6.47
CA SER A 50 3.11 -5.04 -7.46
C SER A 50 4.36 -4.21 -7.12
N TYR A 51 4.21 -3.07 -6.44
CA TYR A 51 5.32 -2.27 -5.95
C TYR A 51 6.00 -2.90 -4.72
N VAL A 52 5.24 -3.60 -3.86
CA VAL A 52 5.80 -4.44 -2.80
C VAL A 52 6.65 -5.56 -3.39
N SER A 53 6.15 -6.26 -4.42
CA SER A 53 6.92 -7.31 -5.10
C SER A 53 8.20 -6.79 -5.76
N ARG A 54 8.18 -5.55 -6.26
CA ARG A 54 9.33 -4.92 -6.91
C ARG A 54 10.37 -4.41 -5.93
N TYR A 55 9.96 -3.80 -4.82
CA TYR A 55 10.84 -3.02 -3.95
C TYR A 55 10.89 -3.47 -2.49
N GLY A 56 10.05 -4.41 -2.07
CA GLY A 56 9.95 -4.84 -0.67
C GLY A 56 11.28 -5.35 -0.09
N TYR A 57 12.16 -5.92 -0.92
CA TYR A 57 13.50 -6.36 -0.50
C TYR A 57 14.39 -5.22 0.03
N LEU A 58 14.11 -3.97 -0.34
CA LEU A 58 14.85 -2.79 0.09
C LEU A 58 14.55 -2.39 1.53
N VAL A 59 13.37 -2.76 2.05
CA VAL A 59 12.91 -2.40 3.40
C VAL A 59 12.71 -3.61 4.31
N ALA A 60 12.47 -4.80 3.75
CA ALA A 60 12.32 -6.03 4.52
C ALA A 60 13.69 -6.56 4.99
N GLU A 61 13.74 -6.95 6.27
CA GLU A 61 14.91 -7.55 6.89
C GLU A 61 14.64 -9.02 7.30
N THR A 62 13.38 -9.33 7.63
CA THR A 62 12.94 -10.62 8.13
C THR A 62 11.85 -11.24 7.25
N GLU A 63 11.58 -12.54 7.45
CA GLU A 63 10.44 -13.20 6.78
C GLU A 63 9.09 -12.59 7.18
N ALA A 64 8.96 -12.13 8.43
CA ALA A 64 7.74 -11.48 8.92
C ALA A 64 7.50 -10.14 8.21
N ASP A 65 8.55 -9.34 8.01
CA ASP A 65 8.43 -8.06 7.29
C ASP A 65 7.83 -8.27 5.89
N ILE A 66 8.22 -9.34 5.18
CA ILE A 66 7.66 -9.64 3.84
C ILE A 66 6.14 -9.76 3.92
N LEU A 67 5.64 -10.59 4.84
CA LEU A 67 4.20 -10.82 4.97
C LEU A 67 3.46 -9.58 5.46
N ILE A 68 4.07 -8.81 6.36
CA ILE A 68 3.54 -7.51 6.81
C ILE A 68 3.39 -6.56 5.63
N LEU A 69 4.38 -6.44 4.75
CA LEU A 69 4.32 -5.56 3.58
C LEU A 69 3.20 -5.97 2.62
N TYR A 70 3.08 -7.26 2.30
CA TYR A 70 2.01 -7.75 1.41
C TYR A 70 0.62 -7.55 2.04
N ALA A 71 0.44 -7.93 3.30
CA ALA A 71 -0.83 -7.79 3.99
C ALA A 71 -1.24 -6.31 4.12
N SER A 72 -0.31 -5.45 4.50
CA SER A 72 -0.56 -4.00 4.62
C SER A 72 -0.95 -3.38 3.29
N ALA A 73 -0.25 -3.72 2.20
CA ALA A 73 -0.61 -3.23 0.86
C ALA A 73 -1.99 -3.75 0.39
N PHE A 74 -2.37 -4.99 0.73
CA PHE A 74 -3.72 -5.49 0.43
C PHE A 74 -4.81 -4.83 1.27
N LEU A 75 -4.51 -4.46 2.52
CA LEU A 75 -5.51 -3.98 3.48
C LEU A 75 -5.52 -2.45 3.66
N HIS A 76 -4.60 -1.70 3.03
CA HIS A 76 -4.35 -0.29 3.33
C HIS A 76 -5.59 0.61 3.30
N ASP A 77 -6.54 0.34 2.40
CA ASP A 77 -7.76 1.15 2.22
C ASP A 77 -8.99 0.54 2.90
N THR A 78 -8.85 -0.57 3.64
CA THR A 78 -10.02 -1.29 4.17
C THR A 78 -10.79 -0.49 5.23
N ILE A 79 -10.09 0.32 6.02
CA ILE A 79 -10.73 1.23 6.98
C ILE A 79 -11.34 2.43 6.25
N GLU A 80 -10.59 3.03 5.30
CA GLU A 80 -11.02 4.25 4.61
C GLU A 80 -12.24 4.00 3.72
N ASP A 81 -12.26 2.90 2.99
CA ASP A 81 -13.24 2.69 1.92
C ASP A 81 -14.07 1.41 2.05
N ALA A 82 -13.61 0.42 2.82
CA ALA A 82 -14.31 -0.86 2.98
C ALA A 82 -15.08 -1.01 4.30
N ARG A 83 -15.35 0.11 4.98
CA ARG A 83 -16.16 0.19 6.22
C ARG A 83 -15.61 -0.66 7.38
N MET A 84 -14.35 -1.08 7.33
CA MET A 84 -13.72 -1.75 8.46
C MET A 84 -13.36 -0.73 9.53
N THR A 85 -13.42 -1.13 10.79
CA THR A 85 -12.74 -0.41 11.88
C THR A 85 -11.36 -1.00 12.12
N TYR A 86 -10.52 -0.31 12.88
CA TYR A 86 -9.26 -0.87 13.38
C TYR A 86 -9.44 -2.25 14.02
N ASN A 87 -10.47 -2.40 14.87
CA ASN A 87 -10.75 -3.66 15.56
C ASN A 87 -11.20 -4.77 14.60
N ASP A 88 -11.88 -4.41 13.50
CA ASP A 88 -12.23 -5.38 12.46
C ASP A 88 -10.99 -5.89 11.74
N VAL A 89 -9.99 -5.03 11.50
CA VAL A 89 -8.70 -5.44 10.90
C VAL A 89 -7.94 -6.38 11.85
N VAL A 90 -7.87 -6.03 13.15
CA VAL A 90 -7.27 -6.91 14.18
C VAL A 90 -7.96 -8.27 14.21
N LYS A 91 -9.31 -8.28 14.25
CA LYS A 91 -10.09 -9.51 14.27
C LYS A 91 -9.89 -10.33 13.00
N PHE A 92 -9.93 -9.68 11.84
CA PHE A 92 -9.72 -10.31 10.55
C PHE A 92 -8.39 -11.06 10.50
N LEU A 93 -7.29 -10.43 10.92
CA LEU A 93 -5.97 -11.06 10.92
C LEU A 93 -5.88 -12.26 11.87
N LYS A 94 -6.45 -12.15 13.07
CA LYS A 94 -6.50 -13.25 14.06
C LYS A 94 -7.28 -14.46 13.54
N GLU A 95 -8.35 -14.23 12.78
CA GLU A 95 -9.22 -15.28 12.26
C GLU A 95 -8.78 -15.79 10.87
N PHE A 96 -7.82 -15.12 10.23
CA PHE A 96 -7.41 -15.41 8.85
C PHE A 96 -6.69 -16.76 8.72
N LYS A 97 -7.26 -17.68 7.94
CA LYS A 97 -6.79 -19.08 7.85
C LYS A 97 -5.80 -19.39 6.72
N GLY A 98 -5.18 -18.37 6.10
CA GLY A 98 -4.01 -18.54 5.21
C GLY A 98 -4.18 -19.50 4.02
N GLY A 99 -5.41 -19.86 3.63
CA GLY A 99 -5.67 -20.90 2.61
C GLY A 99 -5.11 -22.28 2.95
N GLY A 100 -5.02 -22.63 4.24
CA GLY A 100 -4.42 -23.88 4.71
C GLY A 100 -2.90 -23.83 4.88
N PHE A 101 -2.25 -22.72 4.53
CA PHE A 101 -0.86 -22.46 4.86
C PHE A 101 -0.74 -21.93 6.29
N VAL A 102 -0.05 -22.67 7.16
CA VAL A 102 0.17 -22.28 8.56
C VAL A 102 1.46 -21.47 8.66
N LEU A 103 1.36 -20.23 9.14
CA LEU A 103 2.52 -19.40 9.41
C LEU A 103 3.25 -19.88 10.68
N PRO A 104 4.59 -19.74 10.75
CA PRO A 104 5.30 -19.88 12.01
C PRO A 104 4.75 -18.91 13.07
N GLU A 105 4.64 -19.34 14.32
CA GLU A 105 3.98 -18.57 15.37
C GLU A 105 4.59 -17.16 15.55
N GLY A 106 5.92 -17.04 15.62
CA GLY A 106 6.57 -15.73 15.73
C GLY A 106 6.33 -14.83 14.52
N VAL A 107 6.25 -15.39 13.32
CA VAL A 107 5.93 -14.64 12.10
C VAL A 107 4.49 -14.14 12.13
N ARG A 108 3.56 -14.99 12.58
CA ARG A 108 2.15 -14.66 12.74
C ARG A 108 1.95 -13.53 13.75
N GLN A 109 2.60 -13.62 14.92
CA GLN A 109 2.47 -12.62 15.97
C GLN A 109 2.92 -11.24 15.49
N HIS A 110 4.11 -11.12 14.87
CA HIS A 110 4.57 -9.85 14.32
C HIS A 110 3.62 -9.26 13.27
N LEU A 111 2.99 -10.12 12.47
CA LEU A 111 2.02 -9.70 11.47
C LEU A 111 0.74 -9.15 12.12
N GLU A 112 0.19 -9.86 13.10
CA GLU A 112 -1.01 -9.45 13.83
C GLU A 112 -0.81 -8.14 14.61
N ASP A 113 0.41 -7.90 15.11
CA ASP A 113 0.75 -6.69 15.86
C ASP A 113 0.99 -5.48 14.93
N GLN A 114 1.63 -5.66 13.77
CA GLN A 114 2.09 -4.53 12.95
C GLN A 114 1.13 -4.11 11.84
N VAL A 115 0.42 -5.04 11.21
CA VAL A 115 -0.45 -4.71 10.05
C VAL A 115 -1.59 -3.76 10.43
N PRO A 116 -2.33 -3.94 11.55
CA PRO A 116 -3.39 -3.00 11.94
C PRO A 116 -2.87 -1.57 12.13
N GLU A 117 -1.68 -1.40 12.72
CA GLU A 117 -1.05 -0.10 12.92
C GLU A 117 -0.72 0.58 11.59
N ILE A 118 -0.22 -0.18 10.60
CA ILE A 118 0.06 0.35 9.26
C ILE A 118 -1.24 0.78 8.57
N VAL A 119 -2.27 -0.08 8.57
CA VAL A 119 -3.56 0.23 7.94
C VAL A 119 -4.19 1.47 8.57
N TYR A 120 -4.13 1.59 9.90
CA TYR A 120 -4.61 2.76 10.61
C TYR A 120 -3.84 4.03 10.25
N ALA A 121 -2.50 3.98 10.25
CA ALA A 121 -1.68 5.12 9.89
C ALA A 121 -1.89 5.59 8.44
N LEU A 122 -2.33 4.71 7.55
CA LEU A 122 -2.63 5.03 6.15
C LEU A 122 -4.05 5.55 5.92
N THR A 123 -4.93 5.43 6.92
CA THR A 123 -6.31 5.92 6.87
C THR A 123 -6.33 7.43 7.08
N ASN A 124 -6.93 8.16 6.13
CA ASN A 124 -7.03 9.61 6.22
C ASN A 124 -7.85 10.11 7.43
N GLU A 125 -7.56 11.32 7.87
CA GLU A 125 -8.35 12.03 8.87
C GLU A 125 -9.70 12.49 8.30
N LYS A 126 -10.64 12.82 9.20
CA LYS A 126 -11.91 13.41 8.77
C LYS A 126 -11.69 14.82 8.24
N GLY A 127 -12.12 15.07 7.00
CA GLY A 127 -11.95 16.37 6.35
C GLY A 127 -12.88 16.54 5.15
N ARG A 128 -13.23 17.80 4.83
CA ARG A 128 -14.12 18.16 3.71
C ARG A 128 -13.44 18.02 2.36
N ASN A 129 -12.11 18.20 2.33
CA ASN A 129 -11.29 18.13 1.13
C ASN A 129 -10.03 17.31 1.38
N ARG A 130 -9.27 17.00 0.32
CA ARG A 130 -8.07 16.16 0.39
C ARG A 130 -7.01 16.71 1.35
N GLY A 131 -6.82 18.03 1.39
CA GLY A 131 -5.84 18.68 2.27
C GLY A 131 -6.24 18.59 3.75
N GLU A 132 -7.52 18.75 4.07
CA GLU A 132 -8.00 18.57 5.45
C GLU A 132 -7.88 17.10 5.91
N ARG A 133 -8.08 16.16 4.99
CA ARG A 133 -7.95 14.71 5.24
C ARG A 133 -6.50 14.25 5.42
N ALA A 134 -5.58 14.84 4.66
CA ALA A 134 -4.15 14.56 4.73
C ALA A 134 -3.40 15.69 5.46
N ASN A 135 -3.71 15.87 6.75
CA ASN A 135 -3.13 16.91 7.59
C ASN A 135 -1.79 16.49 8.23
N ASP A 136 -1.22 17.37 9.06
CA ASP A 136 0.08 17.11 9.71
C ASP A 136 0.08 15.87 10.62
N LEU A 137 -1.04 15.61 11.33
CA LEU A 137 -1.19 14.43 12.19
C LEU A 137 -1.20 13.14 11.37
N TYR A 138 -1.92 13.13 10.24
CA TYR A 138 -1.95 12.01 9.31
C TYR A 138 -0.54 11.65 8.83
N TYR A 139 0.20 12.63 8.32
CA TYR A 139 1.57 12.39 7.84
C TYR A 139 2.54 12.06 8.98
N GLN A 140 2.35 12.63 10.17
CA GLN A 140 3.13 12.24 11.35
C GLN A 140 2.93 10.76 11.70
N GLY A 141 1.68 10.27 11.70
CA GLY A 141 1.36 8.86 11.91
C GLY A 141 2.06 7.95 10.89
N ILE A 142 1.98 8.31 9.60
CA ILE A 142 2.70 7.57 8.53
C ILE A 142 4.19 7.48 8.81
N ARG A 143 4.83 8.60 9.19
CA ARG A 143 6.28 8.63 9.43
C ARG A 143 6.70 7.82 10.66
N GLN A 144 5.86 7.78 11.70
CA GLN A 144 6.15 7.11 12.97
C GLN A 144 5.87 5.61 12.93
N THR A 145 5.04 5.13 11.99
CA THR A 145 4.72 3.71 11.85
C THR A 145 5.66 3.00 10.87
N LYS A 146 6.39 2.00 11.36
CA LYS A 146 7.31 1.18 10.53
C LYS A 146 6.56 0.63 9.31
N PHE A 147 7.16 0.83 8.13
CA PHE A 147 6.65 0.52 6.78
C PHE A 147 5.51 1.38 6.22
N ALA A 148 4.84 2.23 6.99
CA ALA A 148 3.70 3.00 6.47
C ALA A 148 4.12 3.95 5.33
N SER A 149 5.23 4.68 5.46
CA SER A 149 5.76 5.51 4.36
C SER A 149 6.03 4.73 3.06
N PHE A 150 6.56 3.50 3.18
CA PHE A 150 6.82 2.63 2.04
C PHE A 150 5.52 2.21 1.35
N ILE A 151 4.52 1.75 2.12
CA ILE A 151 3.22 1.36 1.57
C ILE A 151 2.49 2.56 0.97
N LYS A 152 2.58 3.74 1.59
CA LYS A 152 1.99 4.97 1.02
C LYS A 152 2.62 5.36 -0.31
N MET A 153 3.93 5.12 -0.46
CA MET A 153 4.60 5.31 -1.74
C MET A 153 4.15 4.27 -2.79
N CYS A 154 3.93 3.00 -2.39
CA CYS A 154 3.35 1.98 -3.28
C CYS A 154 1.97 2.41 -3.80
N ASP A 155 1.10 2.90 -2.92
CA ASP A 155 -0.24 3.42 -3.26
C ASP A 155 -0.13 4.63 -4.23
N ARG A 156 0.75 5.59 -3.95
CA ARG A 156 0.96 6.74 -4.85
C ARG A 156 1.45 6.31 -6.23
N LEU A 157 2.41 5.39 -6.30
CA LEU A 157 2.93 4.88 -7.57
C LEU A 157 1.86 4.11 -8.37
N ALA A 158 1.03 3.30 -7.71
CA ALA A 158 -0.11 2.63 -8.34
C ALA A 158 -1.08 3.64 -8.97
N ASN A 159 -1.41 4.69 -8.24
CA ASN A 159 -2.27 5.76 -8.73
C ASN A 159 -1.67 6.54 -9.91
N ILE A 160 -0.38 6.88 -9.85
CA ILE A 160 0.33 7.54 -10.97
C ILE A 160 0.36 6.62 -12.20
N GLN A 161 0.73 5.36 -12.01
CA GLN A 161 0.83 4.38 -13.10
C GLN A 161 -0.52 4.17 -13.80
N TYR A 162 -1.60 4.01 -13.03
CA TYR A 162 -2.94 3.91 -13.60
C TYR A 162 -3.33 5.13 -14.40
N THR A 163 -3.07 6.31 -13.82
CA THR A 163 -3.36 7.60 -14.45
C THR A 163 -2.69 7.68 -15.83
N MET A 164 -1.44 7.23 -15.95
CA MET A 164 -0.69 7.19 -17.22
C MET A 164 -1.23 6.22 -18.29
N MET A 165 -2.07 5.25 -17.92
CA MET A 165 -2.65 4.32 -18.90
C MET A 165 -3.67 5.00 -19.82
N PHE A 166 -4.15 6.19 -19.47
CA PHE A 166 -5.12 6.95 -20.26
C PHE A 166 -4.44 8.17 -20.92
N VAL A 167 -4.54 8.22 -22.25
CA VAL A 167 -3.79 9.16 -23.11
C VAL A 167 -4.45 10.54 -23.18
N PHE A 168 -5.76 10.65 -22.90
CA PHE A 168 -6.52 11.90 -23.02
C PHE A 168 -6.85 12.55 -21.68
N ALA A 169 -6.75 13.88 -21.62
CA ALA A 169 -7.26 14.73 -20.54
C ALA A 169 -6.73 14.40 -19.13
N ASN A 170 -5.41 14.24 -19.01
CA ASN A 170 -4.79 13.72 -17.79
C ASN A 170 -4.58 14.77 -16.68
N ARG A 171 -5.62 15.54 -16.36
CA ARG A 171 -5.63 16.55 -15.28
C ARG A 171 -5.15 15.97 -13.95
N MET A 172 -5.43 14.69 -13.70
CA MET A 172 -4.97 13.99 -12.50
C MET A 172 -3.45 13.83 -12.46
N LEU A 173 -2.79 13.59 -13.61
CA LEU A 173 -1.32 13.53 -13.67
C LEU A 173 -0.70 14.89 -13.31
N ASP A 174 -1.30 16.00 -13.76
CA ASP A 174 -0.86 17.35 -13.40
C ASP A 174 -1.03 17.64 -11.90
N VAL A 175 -2.15 17.18 -11.31
CA VAL A 175 -2.36 17.24 -9.86
C VAL A 175 -1.28 16.46 -9.14
N TYR A 176 -1.00 15.22 -9.55
CA TYR A 176 0.06 14.41 -8.96
C TYR A 176 1.44 15.05 -9.09
N ARG A 177 1.77 15.61 -10.25
CA ARG A 177 3.04 16.31 -10.50
C ARG A 177 3.20 17.52 -9.57
N LYS A 178 2.14 18.30 -9.38
CA LYS A 178 2.14 19.47 -8.50
C LYS A 178 2.26 19.09 -7.02
N GLU A 179 1.58 18.04 -6.59
CA GLU A 179 1.59 17.58 -5.19
C GLU A 179 2.87 16.82 -4.82
N TYR A 180 3.56 16.22 -5.78
CA TYR A 180 4.62 15.24 -5.51
C TYR A 180 5.74 15.74 -4.58
N PRO A 181 6.31 16.96 -4.75
CA PRO A 181 7.38 17.44 -3.87
C PRO A 181 6.96 17.50 -2.39
N GLU A 182 5.78 18.05 -2.10
CA GLU A 182 5.27 18.10 -0.72
C GLU A 182 4.85 16.73 -0.22
N PHE A 183 4.27 15.89 -1.08
CA PHE A 183 3.89 14.53 -0.73
C PHE A 183 5.09 13.70 -0.27
N ILE A 184 6.17 13.66 -1.07
CA ILE A 184 7.34 12.83 -0.75
C ILE A 184 8.03 13.33 0.52
N ARG A 185 8.13 14.66 0.69
CA ARG A 185 8.64 15.31 1.89
C ARG A 185 7.84 14.86 3.12
N SER A 186 6.51 14.96 3.03
CA SER A 186 5.58 14.65 4.13
C SER A 186 5.64 13.19 4.58
N ILE A 187 5.94 12.24 3.69
CA ILE A 187 6.04 10.82 4.10
C ILE A 187 7.48 10.37 4.39
N SER A 188 8.52 11.12 4.03
CA SER A 188 9.92 10.65 4.13
C SER A 188 10.72 11.31 5.26
N GLU A 189 10.55 12.61 5.50
CA GLU A 189 11.41 13.36 6.43
C GLU A 189 11.29 12.87 7.88
N GLY A 190 12.30 12.17 8.38
CA GLY A 190 12.29 11.59 9.74
C GLY A 190 11.42 10.34 9.89
N ALA A 191 11.00 9.71 8.79
CA ALA A 191 10.26 8.46 8.81
C ALA A 191 11.09 7.30 9.38
N VAL A 192 10.45 6.46 10.20
CA VAL A 192 11.05 5.22 10.76
C VAL A 192 11.47 4.26 9.66
N THR A 193 10.69 4.19 8.57
CA THR A 193 11.10 3.50 7.33
C THR A 193 11.18 4.52 6.21
N GLN A 194 12.41 4.77 5.74
CA GLN A 194 12.65 5.68 4.63
C GLN A 194 12.07 5.13 3.32
N VAL A 195 11.50 6.01 2.50
CA VAL A 195 11.09 5.67 1.13
C VAL A 195 12.36 5.43 0.31
N PRO A 196 12.54 4.26 -0.32
CA PRO A 196 13.71 3.98 -1.14
C PRO A 196 13.86 4.97 -2.31
N ASP A 197 15.07 5.45 -2.57
CA ASP A 197 15.31 6.46 -3.61
C ASP A 197 14.91 5.99 -5.00
N VAL A 198 15.11 4.70 -5.33
CA VAL A 198 14.67 4.11 -6.60
C VAL A 198 13.15 4.21 -6.83
N MET A 199 12.34 4.25 -5.76
CA MET A 199 10.90 4.47 -5.89
C MET A 199 10.59 5.94 -6.18
N LYS A 200 11.38 6.86 -5.60
CA LYS A 200 11.26 8.31 -5.86
C LYS A 200 11.62 8.62 -7.31
N GLU A 201 12.72 8.04 -7.79
CA GLU A 201 13.17 8.14 -9.19
C GLU A 201 12.12 7.55 -10.16
N GLU A 202 11.49 6.41 -9.82
CA GLU A 202 10.41 5.87 -10.65
C GLU A 202 9.22 6.82 -10.73
N ALA A 203 8.78 7.40 -9.60
CA ALA A 203 7.69 8.36 -9.60
C ALA A 203 8.03 9.61 -10.42
N GLU A 204 9.24 10.17 -10.28
CA GLU A 204 9.70 11.30 -11.09
C GLU A 204 9.71 10.97 -12.59
N ARG A 205 10.21 9.79 -12.96
CA ARG A 205 10.19 9.33 -14.36
C ARG A 205 8.76 9.21 -14.90
N LEU A 206 7.84 8.67 -14.11
CA LEU A 206 6.43 8.54 -14.50
C LEU A 206 5.77 9.92 -14.65
N LEU A 207 5.94 10.81 -13.67
CA LEU A 207 5.36 12.16 -13.68
C LEU A 207 5.91 13.05 -14.80
N ASN A 208 7.16 12.85 -15.20
CA ASN A 208 7.83 13.61 -16.27
C ASN A 208 7.74 12.93 -17.64
N SER A 209 7.16 11.73 -17.73
CA SER A 209 6.95 11.10 -19.01
C SER A 209 5.96 11.92 -19.85
N GLU A 210 6.35 12.24 -21.08
CA GLU A 210 5.48 12.95 -22.02
C GLU A 210 4.29 12.05 -22.35
N SER A 211 3.12 12.39 -21.79
CA SER A 211 1.83 11.87 -22.25
C SER A 211 1.36 12.73 -23.43
N TYR A 212 2.20 12.90 -24.45
CA TYR A 212 1.86 13.59 -25.68
C TYR A 212 1.89 12.60 -26.83
N ILE A 213 0.70 12.10 -27.20
CA ILE A 213 0.46 11.71 -28.58
C ILE A 213 -0.74 12.54 -29.02
N ILE A 214 -0.46 13.63 -29.72
CA ILE A 214 -1.34 14.12 -30.78
C ILE A 214 -0.83 13.47 -32.06
#